data_AF-A0A1E5TCP6-F1
#
_entry.id   AF-A0A1E5TCP6-F1
#
_cell.length_a   1.000
_cell.length_b   1.000
_cell.length_c   1.000
_cell.angle_alpha   90.00
_cell.angle_beta   90.00
_cell.angle_gamma   90.00
#
_symmetry.space_group_name_H-M   'P 1'
#
loop_
_entity.id
_entity.type
_entity.pdbx_description
1 polymer ?
#
loop_
_entity_poly.entity_id
_entity_poly.type
_entity_poly.pdbx_seq_one_letter_code
_entity_poly.pdbx_strand_id
1 'polypeptide(L)'
;MKYSKTDLNIINTYRDNSDLIYEFRNENDYIGMLLIERGERLFFQFNNKALLCNTSPRNCKILIDSINLWDNGEIINEEERISVFLIIKEYYKLSYKDDLIAVNLKGEIIN
;
A
#
# COMPACT_ATOMS: atom_id res chain seq x y z
N MET A 1 0.08 8.81 19.00
CA MET A 1 0.13 7.49 18.33
C MET A 1 1.50 7.39 17.66
N LYS A 2 2.15 6.23 17.69
CA LYS A 2 3.43 5.99 17.00
C LYS A 2 3.43 4.59 16.42
N TYR A 3 4.07 4.39 15.28
CA TYR A 3 4.32 3.05 14.77
C TYR A 3 5.14 2.23 15.76
N SER A 4 4.83 0.94 15.84
CA SER A 4 5.67 0.00 16.59
C SER A 4 7.01 -0.17 15.88
N LYS A 5 8.02 -0.71 16.60
CA LYS A 5 9.30 -1.08 15.98
C LYS A 5 9.11 -2.07 14.83
N THR A 6 8.15 -2.98 14.97
CA THR A 6 7.80 -3.96 13.92
C THR A 6 7.25 -3.25 12.69
N ASP A 7 6.32 -2.32 12.85
CA ASP A 7 5.75 -1.57 11.73
C ASP A 7 6.81 -0.73 11.00
N LEU A 8 7.70 -0.06 11.74
CA LEU A 8 8.79 0.70 11.14
C LEU A 8 9.76 -0.19 10.35
N ASN A 9 10.04 -1.40 10.86
CA ASN A 9 10.86 -2.36 10.13
C ASN A 9 10.18 -2.82 8.82
N ILE A 10 8.86 -3.03 8.85
CA ILE A 10 8.07 -3.36 7.65
C ILE A 10 8.17 -2.23 6.63
N ILE A 11 7.93 -0.98 7.07
CA ILE A 11 8.01 0.21 6.21
C ILE A 11 9.40 0.33 5.57
N ASN A 12 10.47 0.23 6.36
CA ASN A 12 11.84 0.34 5.85
C ASN A 12 12.18 -0.80 4.89
N THR A 13 11.71 -2.02 5.16
CA THR A 13 11.91 -3.16 4.26
C THR A 13 11.35 -2.86 2.88
N TYR A 14 10.11 -2.37 2.77
CA TYR A 14 9.52 -2.12 1.45
C TYR A 14 10.03 -0.83 0.79
N ARG A 15 10.32 0.20 1.58
CA ARG A 15 10.95 1.43 1.09
C ARG A 15 12.30 1.17 0.43
N ASP A 16 13.12 0.31 1.03
CA ASP A 16 14.49 0.06 0.57
C ASP A 16 14.58 -1.04 -0.51
N ASN A 17 13.47 -1.70 -0.83
CA ASN A 17 13.43 -2.81 -1.80
C ASN A 17 12.36 -2.56 -2.88
N SER A 18 12.69 -1.70 -3.85
CA SER A 18 11.80 -1.34 -4.97
C SER A 18 11.28 -2.55 -5.76
N ASP A 19 12.07 -3.62 -5.85
CA ASP A 19 11.71 -4.84 -6.61
C ASP A 19 10.54 -5.62 -5.98
N LEU A 20 10.16 -5.31 -4.74
CA LEU A 20 9.07 -5.96 -4.03
C LEU A 20 7.75 -5.21 -4.15
N ILE A 21 7.74 -3.98 -4.68
CA ILE A 21 6.57 -3.09 -4.67
C ILE A 21 6.20 -2.66 -6.08
N TYR A 22 4.93 -2.29 -6.26
CA TYR A 22 4.51 -1.57 -7.47
C TYR A 22 4.98 -0.13 -7.37
N GLU A 23 5.74 0.32 -8.37
CA GLU A 23 6.24 1.68 -8.46
C GLU A 23 5.54 2.47 -9.55
N PHE A 24 5.19 3.71 -9.22
CA PHE A 24 4.67 4.68 -10.18
C PHE A 24 5.42 6.00 -10.01
N ARG A 25 5.79 6.61 -11.13
CA ARG A 25 6.48 7.90 -11.17
C ARG A 25 5.75 8.83 -12.13
N ASN A 26 5.39 10.02 -11.66
CA ASN A 26 5.02 11.13 -12.52
C ASN A 26 6.13 12.21 -12.45
N GLU A 27 5.95 13.37 -13.09
CA GLU A 27 7.00 14.40 -13.18
C GLU A 27 7.54 14.87 -11.81
N ASN A 28 6.74 14.81 -10.73
CA ASN A 28 7.12 15.31 -9.41
C ASN A 28 6.88 14.33 -8.25
N ASP A 29 6.10 13.27 -8.48
CA ASP A 29 5.67 12.35 -7.44
C ASP A 29 6.14 10.92 -7.71
N TYR A 30 6.54 10.29 -6.61
CA TYR A 30 6.80 8.86 -6.52
C TYR A 30 5.75 8.19 -5.66
N ILE A 31 5.23 7.06 -6.13
CA ILE A 31 4.29 6.21 -5.41
C ILE A 31 4.82 4.78 -5.37
N GLY A 32 4.87 4.22 -4.17
CA GLY A 32 5.21 2.82 -3.92
C GLY A 32 4.05 2.12 -3.22
N MET A 33 3.63 0.96 -3.70
CA MET A 33 2.48 0.23 -3.14
C MET A 33 2.69 -1.27 -3.10
N LEU A 34 2.26 -1.90 -2.00
CA LEU A 34 2.23 -3.36 -1.89
C LEU A 34 1.19 -3.82 -0.84
N LEU A 35 0.36 -4.79 -1.21
CA LEU A 35 -0.48 -5.54 -0.29
C LEU A 35 0.38 -6.55 0.45
N ILE A 36 0.33 -6.49 1.76
CA ILE A 36 1.13 -7.32 2.66
C ILE A 36 0.21 -8.09 3.60
N GLU A 37 0.75 -9.07 4.32
CA GLU A 37 -0.03 -9.84 5.30
C GLU A 37 -1.31 -10.45 4.69
N ARG A 38 -1.18 -11.08 3.51
CA ARG A 38 -2.32 -11.66 2.74
C ARG A 38 -3.40 -10.63 2.38
N GLY A 39 -2.98 -9.38 2.22
CA GLY A 39 -3.83 -8.26 1.88
C GLY A 39 -4.58 -7.66 3.07
N GLU A 40 -4.30 -8.06 4.32
CA GLU A 40 -4.89 -7.41 5.50
C GLU A 40 -4.30 -6.02 5.76
N ARG A 41 -3.13 -5.73 5.17
CA ARG A 41 -2.51 -4.41 5.20
C ARG A 41 -1.98 -4.02 3.83
N LEU A 42 -1.83 -2.71 3.65
CA LEU A 42 -1.21 -2.09 2.49
C LEU A 42 -0.04 -1.21 2.96
N PHE A 43 1.13 -1.44 2.38
CA PHE A 43 2.22 -0.48 2.37
C PHE A 43 1.95 0.58 1.30
N PHE A 44 2.05 1.85 1.69
CA PHE A 44 1.92 2.99 0.80
C PHE A 44 3.06 3.97 1.05
N GLN A 45 3.74 4.36 -0.01
CA GLN A 45 4.75 5.42 -0.02
C GLN A 45 4.33 6.51 -0.99
N PHE A 46 4.43 7.75 -0.54
CA PHE A 46 4.29 8.94 -1.35
C PHE A 46 5.53 9.80 -1.14
N ASN A 47 6.33 9.95 -2.19
CA ASN A 47 7.64 10.61 -2.14
C ASN A 47 8.52 10.02 -1.04
N ASN A 48 8.88 10.81 -0.03
CA ASN A 48 9.73 10.43 1.09
C ASN A 48 8.96 9.96 2.33
N LYS A 49 7.63 9.93 2.29
CA LYS A 49 6.78 9.51 3.42
C LYS A 49 6.12 8.18 3.12
N ALA A 50 5.99 7.34 4.13
CA ALA A 50 5.27 6.07 3.99
C ALA A 50 4.34 5.82 5.17
N LEU A 51 3.37 4.95 4.96
CA LEU A 51 2.43 4.51 5.98
C LEU A 51 2.00 3.07 5.74
N LEU A 52 1.39 2.47 6.77
CA LEU A 52 0.67 1.22 6.67
C LEU A 52 -0.80 1.51 6.92
N CYS A 53 -1.67 1.10 6.00
CA CYS A 53 -3.12 1.15 6.21
C CYS A 53 -3.72 -0.25 6.20
N ASN A 54 -4.79 -0.43 6.96
CA ASN A 54 -5.48 -1.69 7.09
C ASN A 54 -6.52 -1.84 5.97
N THR A 55 -6.62 -3.06 5.46
CA THR A 55 -7.49 -3.43 4.37
C THR A 55 -8.34 -4.64 4.75
N SER A 56 -9.47 -4.79 4.07
CA SER A 56 -10.35 -5.95 4.20
C SER A 56 -10.46 -6.62 2.83
N PRO A 57 -9.57 -7.60 2.52
CA PRO A 57 -9.59 -8.30 1.24
C PRO A 57 -10.96 -8.88 0.92
N ARG A 58 -11.57 -9.54 1.92
CA ARG A 58 -12.89 -10.18 1.80
C ARG A 58 -14.00 -9.23 1.36
N ASN A 59 -13.87 -7.95 1.69
CA ASN A 59 -14.89 -6.94 1.41
C ASN A 59 -14.44 -5.91 0.37
N CYS A 60 -13.22 -6.04 -0.17
CA CYS A 60 -12.60 -5.04 -1.04
C CYS A 60 -12.63 -3.62 -0.45
N LYS A 61 -12.32 -3.47 0.85
CA LYS A 61 -12.35 -2.18 1.57
C LYS A 61 -10.99 -1.76 2.11
N ILE A 62 -10.73 -0.46 2.12
CA ILE A 62 -9.66 0.17 2.90
C ILE A 62 -10.30 0.78 4.15
N LEU A 63 -9.67 0.61 5.31
CA LEU A 63 -10.10 1.22 6.55
C LEU A 63 -9.49 2.62 6.63
N ILE A 64 -10.23 3.64 6.18
CA ILE A 64 -9.70 5.01 6.05
C ILE A 64 -9.12 5.57 7.35
N ASP A 65 -9.67 5.19 8.52
CA ASP A 65 -9.19 5.62 9.83
C ASP A 65 -7.80 5.07 10.20
N SER A 66 -7.31 4.06 9.48
CA SER A 66 -5.93 3.57 9.61
C SER A 66 -4.91 4.46 8.89
N ILE A 67 -5.36 5.38 8.02
CA ILE A 67 -4.54 6.41 7.39
C ILE A 67 -4.47 7.61 8.35
N ASN A 68 -3.63 7.50 9.37
CA ASN A 68 -3.59 8.47 10.47
C ASN A 68 -2.19 9.00 10.83
N LEU A 69 -1.13 8.33 10.35
CA LEU A 69 0.24 8.65 10.73
C LEU A 69 1.22 8.26 9.63
N TRP A 70 2.10 9.19 9.27
CA TRP A 70 3.29 8.93 8.47
C TRP A 70 4.38 8.27 9.30
N ASP A 71 5.31 7.56 8.67
CA ASP A 71 6.42 6.88 9.33
C ASP A 71 7.36 7.81 10.12
N ASN A 72 7.44 9.08 9.69
CA ASN A 72 8.16 10.14 10.41
C ASN A 72 7.43 10.63 11.68
N GLY A 73 6.22 10.13 11.95
CA GLY A 73 5.39 10.49 13.10
C GLY A 73 4.49 11.71 12.89
N GLU A 74 4.46 12.29 11.70
CA GLU A 74 3.50 13.34 11.36
C GLU A 74 2.07 12.77 11.30
N ILE A 75 1.13 13.48 11.94
CA ILE A 75 -0.28 13.09 11.97
C ILE A 75 -0.96 13.54 10.69
N ILE A 76 -1.74 12.63 10.09
CA ILE A 76 -2.51 12.89 8.88
C ILE A 76 -3.87 13.49 9.28
N ASN A 77 -4.12 14.72 8.85
CA ASN A 77 -5.39 15.40 9.06
C ASN A 77 -6.49 14.87 8.11
N GLU A 78 -7.73 15.32 8.27
CA GLU A 78 -8.86 14.77 7.49
C GLU A 78 -8.76 15.04 5.97
N GLU A 79 -8.35 16.24 5.56
CA GLU A 79 -8.19 16.61 4.15
C GLU A 79 -7.05 15.82 3.49
N GLU A 80 -5.92 15.70 4.19
CA GLU A 80 -4.78 14.92 3.76
C GLU A 80 -5.13 13.43 3.68
N ARG A 81 -5.91 12.91 4.65
CA ARG A 81 -6.38 11.52 4.68
C ARG A 81 -7.22 11.19 3.45
N ILE A 82 -8.14 12.08 3.09
CA ILE A 82 -8.96 11.92 1.88
C ILE A 82 -8.08 11.93 0.64
N SER A 83 -7.13 12.86 0.56
CA SER A 83 -6.17 12.95 -0.57
C SER A 83 -5.35 11.66 -0.72
N VAL A 84 -4.76 11.16 0.37
CA VAL A 84 -4.01 9.91 0.40
C VAL A 84 -4.89 8.73 -0.02
N PHE A 85 -6.13 8.64 0.48
CA PHE A 85 -7.05 7.59 0.08
C PHE A 85 -7.37 7.61 -1.43
N LEU A 86 -7.56 8.80 -2.02
CA LEU A 86 -7.81 8.94 -3.46
C LEU A 86 -6.63 8.45 -4.28
N ILE A 87 -5.40 8.79 -3.88
CA ILE A 87 -4.17 8.31 -4.53
C ILE A 87 -4.09 6.77 -4.42
N ILE A 88 -4.25 6.22 -3.20
CA ILE A 88 -4.23 4.76 -3.01
C ILE A 88 -5.28 4.09 -3.92
N LYS A 89 -6.50 4.62 -3.98
CA LYS A 89 -7.58 4.04 -4.80
C LYS A 89 -7.27 4.03 -6.29
N GLU A 90 -6.61 5.07 -6.79
CA GLU A 90 -6.17 5.16 -8.18
C GLU A 90 -5.12 4.11 -8.50
N TYR A 91 -4.03 4.08 -7.72
CA TYR A 91 -2.88 3.22 -7.98
C TYR A 91 -3.09 1.77 -7.58
N TYR A 92 -4.01 1.48 -6.66
CA TYR A 92 -4.41 0.11 -6.31
C TYR A 92 -4.91 -0.64 -7.54
N LYS A 93 -5.75 -0.01 -8.36
CA LYS A 93 -6.30 -0.64 -9.56
C LYS A 93 -5.24 -0.97 -10.60
N LEU A 94 -4.20 -0.13 -10.66
CA LEU A 94 -3.08 -0.31 -11.58
C LEU A 94 -2.13 -1.40 -11.09
N SER A 95 -1.82 -1.39 -9.79
CA SER A 95 -0.91 -2.34 -9.15
C SER A 95 -1.36 -3.79 -9.38
N TYR A 96 -2.64 -4.08 -9.17
CA TYR A 96 -3.15 -5.45 -9.20
C TYR A 96 -3.93 -5.77 -10.49
N LYS A 97 -3.78 -4.96 -11.54
CA LYS A 97 -4.53 -5.15 -12.79
C LYS A 97 -4.18 -6.48 -13.45
N ASP A 98 -2.89 -6.79 -13.49
CA ASP A 98 -2.33 -7.92 -14.23
C ASP A 98 -1.95 -9.11 -13.31
N ASP A 99 -2.18 -8.96 -12.00
CA ASP A 99 -1.89 -9.98 -10.97
C ASP A 99 -2.86 -11.16 -10.98
N LEU A 100 -4.03 -11.01 -11.61
CA LEU A 100 -5.02 -12.06 -11.67
C LEU A 100 -4.62 -13.11 -12.70
N ILE A 101 -3.88 -14.12 -12.24
CA ILE A 101 -3.54 -15.30 -13.04
C ILE A 101 -4.60 -16.39 -12.86
N ALA A 102 -5.08 -16.94 -13.98
CA ALA A 102 -5.90 -18.14 -13.93
C ALA A 102 -5.01 -19.34 -13.64
N VAL A 103 -5.36 -20.15 -12.63
CA VAL A 103 -4.69 -21.42 -12.34
C VAL A 103 -5.70 -22.55 -12.29
N ASN A 104 -5.32 -23.74 -12.76
CA ASN A 104 -6.16 -24.93 -12.61
C ASN A 104 -6.08 -25.50 -11.18
N LEU A 105 -6.86 -26.54 -10.88
CA LEU A 105 -6.85 -27.19 -9.56
C LEU A 105 -5.50 -27.81 -9.16
N LYS A 106 -4.57 -27.96 -10.10
CA LYS A 106 -3.19 -28.44 -9.87
C LYS A 106 -2.20 -27.28 -9.66
N GLY A 107 -2.65 -26.02 -9.74
CA GLY A 107 -1.81 -24.83 -9.62
C GLY A 107 -1.09 -24.43 -10.91
N GLU A 108 -1.45 -25.01 -12.06
CA GLU A 108 -0.82 -24.67 -13.35
C GLU A 108 -1.48 -23.41 -13.93
N ILE A 109 -0.67 -22.44 -14.38
CA ILE A 109 -1.15 -21.20 -15.00
C ILE A 109 -1.85 -21.52 -16.33
N ILE A 110 -3.04 -20.96 -16.51
CA ILE A 110 -3.84 -21.03 -17.74
C ILE A 110 -3.75 -19.65 -18.41
N ASN A 111 -3.26 -19.63 -19.65
CA ASN A 111 -3.25 -18.44 -20.50
C ASN A 111 -4.55 -18.30 -21.29
#